data_AF-A0A7J4DSX2-F1
#
_entry.id   AF-A0A7J4DSX2-F1
#
_cell.length_a   1.000
_cell.length_b   1.000
_cell.length_c   1.000
_cell.angle_alpha   90.00
_cell.angle_beta   90.00
_cell.angle_gamma   90.00
#
_symmetry.space_group_name_H-M   'P 1'
#
loop_
_entity.id
_entity.type
_entity.pdbx_description
1 polymer ?
#
loop_
_entity_poly.entity_id
_entity_poly.type
_entity_poly.pdbx_seq_one_letter_code
_entity_poly.pdbx_strand_id
1 'polypeptide(L)' 'VIRGVMRGEPGEAFVRTEAARGTMFFHIVSDGERFPYRVKISVPSFRNLIGMSHLLVGSRLADMPAVYWSLDYWPVEADK' A
#
# COMPACT_ATOMS: atom_id res chain seq x y z
N VAL A 1 -31.21 0.50 -2.80
CA VAL A 1 -30.48 1.73 -2.40
C VAL A 1 -30.32 1.70 -0.89
N ILE A 2 -29.17 1.29 -0.37
CA ILE A 2 -28.93 1.22 1.08
C ILE A 2 -28.86 2.67 1.60
N ARG A 3 -29.92 3.10 2.29
CA ARG A 3 -30.11 4.45 2.85
C ARG A 3 -29.70 4.54 4.34
N GLY A 4 -28.75 3.72 4.78
CA GLY A 4 -28.19 3.78 6.13
C GLY A 4 -26.76 4.27 6.07
N VAL A 5 -26.42 5.32 6.82
CA VAL A 5 -25.02 5.66 7.08
C VAL A 5 -24.43 4.49 7.87
N MET A 6 -23.59 3.67 7.24
CA MET A 6 -22.85 2.59 7.89
C MET A 6 -21.82 3.24 8.83
N ARG A 7 -22.18 3.38 10.10
CA ARG A 7 -21.25 3.82 11.15
C ARG A 7 -20.39 2.62 11.53
N GLY A 8 -19.07 2.75 11.44
CA GLY A 8 -18.18 1.72 11.96
C GLY A 8 -18.26 1.70 13.48
N GLU A 9 -18.22 0.52 14.09
CA GLU A 9 -18.06 0.44 15.55
C GLU A 9 -16.74 1.12 15.97
N PRO A 10 -16.66 1.71 17.17
CA PRO A 10 -15.40 2.21 17.70
C PRO A 10 -14.37 1.09 17.79
N GLY A 11 -13.19 1.31 17.23
CA GLY A 11 -12.12 0.32 17.23
C GLY A 11 -11.13 0.43 16.07
N GLU A 12 -10.22 -0.53 16.01
CA GLU A 12 -9.22 -0.65 14.97
C GLU A 12 -9.45 -1.91 14.13
N ALA A 13 -9.29 -1.79 12.82
CA ALA A 13 -9.35 -2.90 11.89
C ALA A 13 -8.09 -2.94 11.03
N PHE A 14 -7.50 -4.12 10.92
CA PHE A 14 -6.38 -4.37 10.02
C PHE A 14 -6.74 -5.46 9.02
N VAL A 15 -6.69 -5.13 7.74
CA VAL A 15 -7.01 -6.06 6.66
C VAL A 15 -5.86 -6.13 5.67
N ARG A 16 -5.54 -7.36 5.27
CA ARG A 16 -4.61 -7.67 4.21
C ARG A 16 -5.40 -8.13 2.98
N THR A 17 -5.10 -7.54 1.84
CA THR A 17 -5.67 -7.93 0.54
C THR A 17 -4.54 -8.16 -0.46
N GLU A 18 -4.78 -9.03 -1.43
CA GLU A 18 -3.88 -9.27 -2.56
C GLU A 18 -4.28 -8.35 -3.72
N ALA A 19 -3.31 -7.59 -4.23
CA ALA A 19 -3.45 -6.69 -5.35
C ALA A 19 -2.47 -7.13 -6.45
N ALA A 20 -2.66 -6.62 -7.68
CA ALA A 20 -1.86 -7.03 -8.84
C ALA A 20 -0.33 -6.88 -8.65
N ARG A 21 0.11 -5.96 -7.77
CA ARG A 21 1.53 -5.65 -7.48
C ARG A 21 2.05 -6.31 -6.19
N GLY A 22 1.20 -7.09 -5.52
CA GLY A 22 1.53 -7.79 -4.28
C GLY A 22 0.56 -7.48 -3.13
N THR A 23 1.08 -7.50 -1.90
CA THR A 23 0.24 -7.38 -0.71
C THR A 23 -0.09 -5.94 -0.34
N MET A 24 -1.38 -5.62 -0.27
CA MET A 24 -1.89 -4.33 0.19
C MET A 24 -2.45 -4.47 1.61
N PHE A 25 -2.18 -3.48 2.46
CA PHE A 25 -2.74 -3.43 3.81
C PHE A 25 -3.55 -2.17 4.06
N PHE A 26 -4.66 -2.34 4.74
CA PHE A 26 -5.53 -1.26 5.21
C PHE A 26 -5.58 -1.32 6.73
N HIS A 27 -5.18 -0.23 7.36
CA HIS A 27 -5.34 -0.02 8.79
C HIS A 27 -6.31 1.14 9.01
N ILE A 28 -7.47 0.84 9.58
CA ILE A 28 -8.58 1.77 9.75
C ILE A 28 -8.87 1.90 11.25
N VAL A 29 -8.94 3.14 11.73
CA VAL A 29 -9.33 3.49 13.10
C VAL A 29 -10.66 4.24 13.03
N SER A 30 -11.63 3.82 13.82
CA SER A 30 -12.98 4.38 13.89
C SER A 30 -13.30 4.80 15.32
N ASP A 31 -13.88 6.00 15.48
CA ASP A 31 -14.36 6.51 16.77
C ASP A 31 -15.89 6.38 16.91
N GLY A 32 -16.56 5.65 16.00
CA GLY A 32 -18.04 5.56 15.95
C GLY A 32 -18.72 6.66 15.13
N GLU A 33 -17.93 7.55 14.53
CA GLU A 33 -18.40 8.62 13.65
C GLU A 33 -18.71 8.14 12.23
N ARG A 34 -19.33 9.01 11.43
CA ARG A 34 -19.62 8.71 10.01
C ARG A 34 -18.36 8.42 9.18
N PHE A 35 -17.27 9.07 9.52
CA PHE A 35 -16.00 8.95 8.81
C PHE A 35 -14.98 8.28 9.74
N PRO A 36 -14.12 7.39 9.20
CA PRO A 36 -13.04 6.83 10.00
C PRO A 36 -12.12 7.94 10.48
N TYR A 37 -11.66 7.83 11.73
CA TYR A 37 -10.69 8.75 12.32
C TYR A 37 -9.38 8.74 11.53
N ARG A 38 -8.90 7.54 11.16
CA ARG A 38 -7.67 7.38 10.39
C ARG A 38 -7.79 6.21 9.43
N VAL A 39 -7.29 6.42 8.21
CA VAL A 39 -7.04 5.34 7.25
C VAL A 39 -5.57 5.41 6.86
N LYS A 40 -4.82 4.34 7.16
CA LYS A 40 -3.45 4.15 6.67
C LYS A 40 -3.47 3.04 5.63
N ILE A 41 -3.01 3.38 4.44
CA ILE A 41 -2.89 2.44 3.33
C ILE A 41 -1.40 2.11 3.19
N SER A 42 -1.05 0.83 3.28
CA SER A 42 0.30 0.38 2.94
C SER A 42 0.25 -0.29 1.58
N VAL A 43 0.85 0.40 0.61
CA VAL A 43 0.84 -0.04 -0.79
C VAL A 43 1.97 -1.04 -1.06
N PRO A 44 1.72 -2.03 -1.93
CA PRO A 44 2.71 -3.04 -2.28
C PRO A 44 3.91 -2.46 -3.03
N SER A 45 3.67 -1.60 -4.02
CA SER A 45 4.71 -1.05 -4.92
C SER A 45 5.81 -0.29 -4.17
N PHE A 46 5.44 0.52 -3.16
CA PHE A 46 6.42 1.22 -2.32
C PHE A 46 7.26 0.26 -1.47
N ARG A 47 6.66 -0.83 -0.96
CA ARG A 47 7.37 -1.83 -0.14
C ARG A 47 8.36 -2.64 -0.96
N ASN A 48 8.01 -2.96 -2.21
CA ASN A 48 8.89 -3.68 -3.13
C ASN A 48 10.19 -2.89 -3.39
N LEU A 49 10.14 -1.56 -3.35
CA LEU A 49 11.27 -0.67 -3.63
C LEU A 49 12.43 -0.83 -2.63
N ILE A 50 12.16 -1.28 -1.39
CA ILE A 50 13.22 -1.57 -0.40
C ILE A 50 14.19 -2.63 -0.94
N GLY A 51 13.66 -3.61 -1.69
CA GLY A 51 14.45 -4.66 -2.33
C GLY A 51 15.40 -4.15 -3.41
N MET A 52 15.15 -2.97 -3.99
CA MET A 52 16.00 -2.38 -5.02
C MET A 52 17.43 -2.17 -4.53
N SER A 53 17.61 -1.76 -3.27
CA SER A 53 18.94 -1.55 -2.69
C SER A 53 19.78 -2.83 -2.67
N HIS A 54 19.13 -4.00 -2.51
CA HIS A 54 19.79 -5.30 -2.53
C HIS A 54 20.05 -5.80 -3.96
N LEU A 55 19.13 -5.53 -4.90
CA LEU A 55 19.24 -5.97 -6.30
C LEU A 55 20.28 -5.18 -7.11
N LEU A 56 20.57 -3.94 -6.71
CA LEU A 56 21.55 -3.09 -7.39
C LEU A 56 23.00 -3.35 -6.94
N VAL A 57 23.22 -4.05 -5.82
CA VAL A 57 24.57 -4.36 -5.33
C VAL A 57 25.24 -5.37 -6.26
N GLY A 58 26.36 -4.97 -6.88
CA GLY A 58 27.11 -5.81 -7.84
C GLY A 58 26.60 -5.73 -9.28
N SER A 59 25.49 -5.04 -9.52
CA SER A 59 24.92 -4.78 -10.86
C SER A 59 25.61 -3.60 -11.54
N ARG A 60 25.54 -3.52 -12.86
CA ARG A 60 26.04 -2.35 -13.61
C ARG A 60 25.01 -1.24 -13.53
N LEU A 61 25.45 0.02 -13.65
CA LEU A 61 24.52 1.16 -13.70
C LEU A 61 23.48 1.03 -14.82
N ALA A 62 23.87 0.43 -15.95
CA ALA A 62 22.98 0.16 -17.08
C ALA A 62 21.85 -0.83 -16.76
N ASP A 63 22.01 -1.67 -15.72
CA ASP A 63 20.99 -2.65 -15.32
C ASP A 63 19.91 -2.02 -14.42
N MET A 64 20.14 -0.80 -13.93
CA MET A 64 19.23 -0.11 -13.02
C MET A 64 17.80 0.03 -13.57
N PRO A 65 17.56 0.44 -14.84
CA PRO A 65 16.20 0.50 -15.37
C PRO A 65 15.52 -0.87 -15.39
N ALA A 66 16.22 -1.94 -15.76
CA ALA A 66 15.63 -3.29 -15.81
C ALA A 66 15.22 -3.76 -14.41
N VAL A 67 16.07 -3.54 -13.41
CA VAL A 67 15.78 -3.85 -12.00
C VAL A 67 14.59 -3.03 -11.51
N TYR A 68 14.58 -1.71 -11.75
CA TYR A 68 13.50 -0.82 -11.33
C TYR A 68 12.13 -1.21 -11.92
N TRP A 69 12.08 -1.49 -13.23
CA TRP A 69 10.83 -1.88 -13.90
C TRP A 69 10.34 -3.26 -13.47
N SER A 70 11.25 -4.18 -13.08
CA SER A 70 10.86 -5.51 -12.58
C SER A 70 10.12 -5.47 -11.23
N LEU A 71 10.30 -4.41 -10.44
CA LEU A 71 9.61 -4.21 -9.15
C LEU A 71 8.22 -3.56 -9.31
N ASP A 72 7.87 -3.16 -10.53
CA ASP A 72 6.58 -2.59 -10.92
C ASP A 72 6.15 -1.41 -10.01
N TYR A 73 7.05 -0.44 -9.82
CA TYR A 73 6.80 0.76 -9.03
C TYR A 73 5.85 1.73 -9.75
N TRP A 74 4.81 2.18 -9.06
CA TRP A 74 3.86 3.16 -9.57
C TRP A 74 3.81 4.40 -8.67
N PRO A 75 4.29 5.57 -9.13
CA PRO A 75 4.41 6.76 -8.28
C PRO A 75 3.09 7.23 -7.65
N VAL A 76 1.98 7.17 -8.39
CA VAL A 76 0.67 7.67 -7.90
C VAL A 76 0.11 6.79 -6.78
N GLU A 77 0.51 5.52 -6.73
CA GLU A 77 0.12 4.63 -5.63
C GLU A 77 0.99 4.88 -4.39
N ALA A 78 2.28 5.17 -4.58
CA ALA A 78 3.26 5.39 -3.51
C ALA A 78 3.09 6.72 -2.75
N ASP A 79 2.35 7.68 -3.29
CA ASP A 79 2.17 9.03 -2.73
C ASP A 79 1.21 9.09 -1.51
N LYS A 80 0.95 7.97 -0.82
CA LYS A 80 -0.07 7.84 0.24
C LYS A 80 0.50 7.72 1.66
#